data_AF-A0A2E0Z1N1-F1
#
_entry.id   AF-A0A2E0Z1N1-F1
#
_cell.length_a   1.000
_cell.length_b   1.000
_cell.length_c   1.000
_cell.angle_alpha   90.00
_cell.angle_beta   90.00
_cell.angle_gamma   90.00
#
_symmetry.space_group_name_H-M   'P 1'
#
loop_
_entity.id
_entity.type
_entity.pdbx_description
1 polymer ?
#
loop_
_entity_poly.entity_id
_entity_poly.type
_entity_poly.pdbx_seq_one_letter_code
_entity_poly.pdbx_strand_id
1 'polypeptide(L)' 'MIEGIIRWSVQNRFFVLLATLILVGIGGWSLKNTPVDAIPDLSDVQVIIKTSYPGQAPQVVEDQVTYPLTT' A
#
# COMPACT_ATOMS: atom_id res chain seq x y z
N MET A 1 15.45 34.04 2.57
CA MET A 1 14.94 32.78 3.18
C MET A 1 15.87 31.61 2.91
N ILE A 2 16.06 31.18 1.66
CA ILE A 2 16.97 30.07 1.29
C ILE A 2 18.41 30.31 1.80
N GLU A 3 18.93 31.51 1.60
CA GLU A 3 20.27 31.87 2.08
C GLU A 3 20.42 31.74 3.61
N GLY A 4 19.36 32.04 4.37
CA GLY A 4 19.33 31.88 5.81
C GLY A 4 19.40 30.41 6.24
N ILE A 5 18.71 29.53 5.53
CA ILE A 5 18.74 28.08 5.76
C ILE A 5 20.14 27.54 5.45
N ILE A 6 20.74 27.94 4.31
CA ILE A 6 22.10 27.52 3.94
C ILE A 6 23.10 27.95 5.00
N ARG A 7 23.05 29.22 5.42
CA ARG A 7 23.96 29.77 6.42
C ARG A 7 23.83 29.06 7.76
N TRP A 8 22.60 28.77 8.21
CA TRP A 8 22.33 27.99 9.42
C TRP A 8 22.85 26.55 9.31
N SER A 9 22.65 25.89 8.17
CA SER A 9 23.13 24.52 7.92
C SER A 9 24.65 24.43 7.94
N VAL A 10 25.35 25.40 7.34
CA VAL A 10 26.82 25.45 7.36
C VAL A 10 27.34 25.69 8.77
N GLN A 11 26.70 26.58 9.53
CA GLN A 11 27.09 26.87 10.91
C GLN A 11 26.84 25.67 11.85
N ASN A 12 25.78 24.90 11.60
CA ASN A 12 25.40 23.72 12.37
C ASN A 12 25.81 22.40 11.70
N ARG A 13 26.98 22.38 11.03
CA ARG A 13 27.49 21.23 10.24
C ARG A 13 27.47 19.89 10.98
N PHE A 14 27.70 19.89 12.30
CA PHE A 14 27.65 18.67 13.10
C PHE A 14 26.24 18.06 13.13
N PHE A 15 25.21 18.89 13.40
CA PHE A 15 23.82 18.45 13.41
C PHE A 15 23.35 18.02 12.02
N VAL A 16 23.81 18.70 10.97
CA VAL A 16 23.52 18.31 9.59
C VAL A 16 24.09 16.92 9.30
N LEU A 17 25.36 16.67 9.62
CA LEU A 17 25.99 15.35 9.41
C LEU A 17 25.33 14.25 10.25
N LEU A 18 24.99 14.54 11.51
CA LEU A 18 24.26 13.61 12.37
C LEU A 18 22.89 13.25 11.78
N ALA A 19 22.13 14.26 11.34
CA ALA A 19 20.84 14.05 10.69
C ALA A 19 20.99 13.23 9.41
N THR A 20 22.03 13.48 8.60
CA THR A 20 22.34 12.68 7.42
C THR A 20 22.64 11.22 7.76
N LEU A 21 23.46 10.96 8.80
CA LEU A 21 23.76 9.59 9.23
C LEU A 21 22.51 8.83 9.69
N ILE A 22 21.65 9.49 10.46
CA ILE A 22 20.38 8.92 10.89
C ILE A 22 19.49 8.62 9.67
N LEU A 23 19.38 9.55 8.72
CA LEU A 23 18.61 9.38 7.48
C LEU A 23 19.13 8.20 6.66
N VAL A 24 20.45 8.06 6.52
CA VAL A 24 21.07 6.93 5.80
C VAL A 24 20.82 5.61 6.55
N GLY A 25 20.93 5.60 7.88
CA GLY A 25 20.65 4.41 8.68
C GLY A 25 19.20 3.94 8.55
N ILE A 26 18.24 4.86 8.67
CA ILE A 26 16.81 4.58 8.50
C ILE A 26 16.52 4.18 7.05
N GLY A 27 17.10 4.88 6.07
CA GLY A 27 16.95 4.57 4.65
C GLY A 27 17.47 3.18 4.31
N GLY A 28 18.65 2.80 4.83
CA GLY A 28 19.20 1.45 4.66
C GLY A 28 18.34 0.37 5.30
N TRP A 29 17.78 0.64 6.49
CA TRP A 29 16.81 -0.27 7.10
C TRP A 29 15.53 -0.38 6.25
N SER A 30 15.01 0.74 5.73
CA SER A 30 13.84 0.75 4.85
C SER A 30 14.08 -0.06 3.57
N LEU A 31 15.22 0.15 2.91
CA LEU A 31 15.60 -0.59 1.70
C LEU A 31 15.65 -2.10 1.93
N LYS A 32 16.12 -2.54 3.09
CA LYS A 32 16.19 -3.97 3.44
C LYS A 32 14.82 -4.58 3.76
N ASN A 33 13.91 -3.80 4.35
CA ASN A 33 12.63 -4.30 4.86
C ASN A 33 11.43 -3.98 3.96
N THR A 34 11.63 -3.20 2.89
CA THR A 34 10.56 -2.91 1.93
C THR A 34 10.28 -4.18 1.12
N PRO A 35 9.05 -4.73 1.16
CA PRO A 35 8.69 -5.87 0.34
C PRO A 35 8.80 -5.49 -1.14
N VAL A 36 9.35 -6.40 -1.94
CA VAL A 36 9.49 -6.20 -3.38
C VAL A 36 8.69 -7.29 -4.09
N ASP A 37 7.88 -6.86 -5.05
CA ASP A 37 7.16 -7.75 -5.95
C ASP A 37 7.76 -7.64 -7.36
N ALA A 38 7.69 -8.75 -8.10
CA ALA A 38 8.26 -8.82 -9.45
C ALA A 38 7.50 -7.96 -10.47
N ILE A 39 6.22 -7.70 -10.21
CA ILE A 39 5.31 -6.91 -11.06
C ILE A 39 4.40 -6.06 -10.17
N PRO A 40 3.91 -4.90 -10.65
CA PRO A 40 2.85 -4.19 -9.96
C PRO A 40 1.56 -5.02 -9.95
N ASP A 41 0.74 -4.84 -8.90
CA ASP A 41 -0.62 -5.38 -8.91
C ASP A 41 -1.46 -4.62 -9.94
N LEU A 42 -1.98 -5.34 -10.91
CA LEU A 42 -2.80 -4.83 -12.02
C LEU A 42 -4.26 -5.29 -11.92
N SER A 43 -4.62 -5.99 -10.84
CA SER A 43 -5.94 -6.58 -10.67
C SER A 43 -6.95 -5.50 -10.29
N ASP A 44 -8.18 -5.63 -10.80
CA ASP A 44 -9.28 -4.80 -10.34
C ASP A 44 -9.65 -5.16 -8.90
N VAL A 45 -10.18 -4.18 -8.16
CA VAL A 45 -10.71 -4.41 -6.81
C VAL A 45 -12.03 -5.18 -6.92
N GLN A 46 -11.97 -6.50 -6.79
CA GLN A 46 -13.13 -7.39 -6.87
C GLN A 46 -13.55 -7.89 -5.49
N VAL A 47 -14.85 -7.85 -5.21
CA VAL A 47 -15.46 -8.49 -4.03
C VAL A 47 -16.26 -9.71 -4.48
N ILE A 48 -15.92 -10.88 -3.98
CA ILE A 48 -16.57 -12.15 -4.34
C ILE A 48 -17.61 -12.51 -3.27
N ILE A 49 -18.86 -12.67 -3.69
CA ILE A 49 -19.95 -13.19 -2.85
C ILE A 49 -20.25 -14.62 -3.31
N LYS A 50 -20.01 -15.60 -2.44
CA LYS A 50 -20.27 -17.02 -2.71
C LYS A 50 -21.32 -17.56 -1.76
N THR A 51 -22.47 -17.94 -2.32
CA THR A 51 -23.60 -18.54 -1.60
C THR A 51 -23.84 -19.95 -2.09
N SER A 52 -23.86 -20.92 -1.18
CA SER A 52 -24.17 -22.33 -1.50
C SER A 52 -25.66 -22.60 -1.36
N TYR A 53 -26.30 -23.14 -2.40
CA TYR A 53 -27.70 -23.59 -2.35
C TYR A 53 -27.84 -25.04 -2.86
N PRO A 54 -27.52 -26.03 -2.01
CA PRO A 54 -27.40 -27.42 -2.45
C PRO A 54 -28.76 -28.02 -2.86
N GLY A 55 -28.75 -28.82 -3.92
CA GLY A 55 -29.93 -29.57 -4.38
C GLY A 55 -30.96 -28.74 -5.17
N GLN A 56 -30.70 -27.45 -5.41
CA GLN A 56 -31.58 -26.60 -6.19
C GLN A 56 -31.17 -26.52 -7.66
N ALA A 57 -32.16 -26.37 -8.53
CA ALA A 57 -31.93 -26.16 -9.96
C ALA A 57 -31.34 -24.75 -10.21
N PRO A 58 -30.56 -24.56 -11.29
CA PRO A 58 -29.93 -23.27 -11.59
C PRO A 58 -30.90 -22.09 -11.63
N GLN A 59 -32.12 -22.28 -12.15
CA GLN A 59 -33.16 -21.23 -12.18
C GLN A 59 -33.54 -20.75 -10.78
N VAL A 60 -33.67 -21.67 -9.83
CA VAL A 60 -34.01 -21.34 -8.44
C VAL A 60 -32.87 -20.59 -7.75
N VAL A 61 -31.62 -20.98 -8.04
CA VAL A 61 -30.44 -20.27 -7.53
C VAL A 61 -30.38 -18.85 -8.08
N GLU A 62 -30.66 -18.66 -9.37
CA GLU A 62 -30.70 -17.34 -9.98
C GLU A 62 -31.79 -16.46 -9.36
N ASP A 63 -33.03 -16.94 -9.33
CA ASP A 63 -34.19 -16.13 -8.92
C ASP A 63 -34.20 -15.84 -7.41
N GLN A 64 -33.70 -16.76 -6.58
CA GLN A 64 -33.77 -16.62 -5.11
C GLN A 64 -32.47 -16.16 -4.46
N VAL A 65 -31.33 -16.29 -5.13
CA VAL A 65 -30.02 -16.00 -4.56
C VAL A 65 -29.27 -14.98 -5.40
N THR A 66 -28.92 -15.30 -6.65
CA THR A 66 -28.06 -14.42 -7.47
C THR A 66 -28.72 -13.07 -7.73
N TYR A 67 -29.94 -13.07 -8.29
CA TYR A 67 -30.65 -11.86 -8.67
C TYR A 67 -30.84 -10.89 -7.50
N PRO A 68 -31.41 -11.29 -6.34
CA PRO A 68 -31.55 -10.39 -5.20
C PRO A 68 -30.23 -9.96 -4.57
N LEU A 69 -29.11 -10.66 -4.82
CA LEU A 69 -27.78 -10.25 -4.36
C LEU A 69 -27.09 -9.28 -5.33
N THR A 70 -27.44 -9.29 -6.62
CA THR A 70 -26.86 -8.41 -7.64
C THR A 70 -27.57 -7.06 -7.79
N THR A 71 -28.81 -6.94 -7.28
CA THR A 71 -29.63 -5.72 -7.38
C THR A 71 -29.55 -4.90 -6.11
#